data_AF-A0A357V2Y9-F1
#
_entry.id   AF-A0A357V2Y9-F1
#
_cell.length_a   1.000
_cell.length_b   1.000
_cell.length_c   1.000
_cell.angle_alpha   90.00
_cell.angle_beta   90.00
_cell.angle_gamma   90.00
#
_symmetry.space_group_name_H-M   'P 1'
#
loop_
_entity.id
_entity.type
_entity.pdbx_description
1 polymer ?
#
loop_
_entity_poly.entity_id
_entity_poly.type
_entity_poly.pdbx_seq_one_letter_code
_entity_poly.pdbx_strand_id
1 'polypeptide(L)' 'MDKLPMTREGLQALEDELKRLKAVDRPAVIQAIAEARAHGDLSENAEYDAARDKQGFIEGRIAE' A
#
# COMPACT_ATOMS: atom_id res chain seq x y z
N MET A 1 -20.15 -9.07 11.46
CA MET A 1 -19.77 -8.63 10.11
C MET A 1 -21.05 -8.55 9.31
N ASP A 2 -21.48 -7.34 8.97
CA ASP A 2 -22.59 -7.16 8.04
C ASP A 2 -22.16 -7.65 6.66
N LYS A 3 -22.95 -8.54 6.07
CA LYS A 3 -22.74 -8.97 4.68
C LYS A 3 -23.35 -7.92 3.77
N LEU A 4 -22.53 -7.00 3.30
CA LEU A 4 -22.92 -6.07 2.23
C LEU A 4 -23.20 -6.88 0.96
N PRO A 5 -24.39 -6.75 0.36
CA PRO A 5 -24.67 -7.40 -0.91
C PRO A 5 -23.75 -6.83 -1.99
N MET A 6 -23.09 -7.72 -2.72
CA MET A 6 -22.09 -7.36 -3.74
C MET A 6 -22.27 -8.23 -4.98
N THR A 7 -21.98 -7.66 -6.15
CA THR A 7 -21.94 -8.42 -7.40
C THR A 7 -20.72 -9.34 -7.43
N ARG A 8 -20.76 -10.40 -8.24
CA ARG A 8 -19.62 -11.32 -8.37
C ARG A 8 -18.41 -10.59 -8.96
N GLU A 9 -18.64 -9.72 -9.92
CA GLU A 9 -17.62 -8.90 -10.58
C GLU A 9 -16.99 -7.93 -9.58
N GLY A 10 -17.79 -7.30 -8.71
CA GLY A 10 -17.29 -6.41 -7.66
C GLY A 10 -16.44 -7.14 -6.63
N LEU A 11 -16.87 -8.34 -6.21
CA LEU A 11 -16.10 -9.18 -5.30
C LEU A 11 -14.74 -9.55 -5.90
N GLN A 12 -14.74 -10.05 -7.14
CA GLN A 12 -13.52 -10.44 -7.83
C GLN A 12 -12.53 -9.27 -7.97
N ALA A 13 -13.04 -8.09 -8.33
CA ALA A 13 -12.21 -6.89 -8.44
C ALA A 13 -11.54 -6.50 -7.11
N LEU A 14 -12.28 -6.57 -5.99
CA LEU A 14 -11.74 -6.30 -4.67
C LEU A 14 -10.72 -7.36 -4.22
N GLU A 15 -10.99 -8.63 -4.51
CA GLU A 15 -10.05 -9.73 -4.22
C GLU A 15 -8.74 -9.57 -5.00
N ASP A 16 -8.82 -9.21 -6.28
CA ASP A 16 -7.66 -8.97 -7.13
C ASP A 16 -6.88 -7.72 -6.69
N GLU A 17 -7.58 -6.64 -6.33
CA GLU A 17 -6.97 -5.43 -5.76
C GLU A 17 -6.23 -5.77 -4.45
N LEU A 18 -6.90 -6.46 -3.52
CA LEU A 18 -6.32 -6.85 -2.24
C LEU A 18 -5.09 -7.75 -2.42
N LYS A 19 -5.15 -8.68 -3.38
CA LYS A 19 -4.02 -9.55 -3.72
C LYS A 19 -2.84 -8.75 -4.24
N ARG A 20 -3.07 -7.80 -5.16
CA ARG A 20 -2.00 -6.92 -5.67
C ARG A 20 -1.40 -6.07 -4.56
N LEU A 21 -2.24 -5.44 -3.74
CA LEU A 21 -1.81 -4.58 -2.63
C LEU A 21 -0.89 -5.34 -1.67
N LYS A 22 -1.27 -6.58 -1.30
CA LYS A 22 -0.49 -7.40 -0.35
C LYS A 22 0.76 -8.01 -0.97
N ALA A 23 0.69 -8.52 -2.19
CA ALA A 23 1.76 -9.31 -2.79
C ALA A 23 2.80 -8.47 -3.55
N VAL A 24 2.41 -7.29 -4.04
CA VAL A 24 3.26 -6.46 -4.90
C VAL A 24 3.49 -5.09 -4.26
N ASP A 25 2.42 -4.34 -3.99
CA ASP A 25 2.54 -2.92 -3.65
C ASP A 25 3.14 -2.70 -2.26
N ARG A 26 2.70 -3.48 -1.26
CA ARG A 26 3.20 -3.42 0.12
C ARG A 26 4.70 -3.78 0.21
N PRO A 27 5.20 -4.91 -0.34
CA PRO A 27 6.63 -5.18 -0.36
C PRO A 27 7.44 -4.09 -1.08
N ALA A 28 6.94 -3.59 -2.21
CA ALA A 28 7.62 -2.55 -2.99
C ALA A 28 7.78 -1.23 -2.22
N VAL A 29 6.74 -0.78 -1.50
CA VAL A 29 6.84 0.46 -0.72
C VAL A 29 7.75 0.30 0.51
N ILE A 30 7.78 -0.87 1.13
CA ILE A 30 8.71 -1.17 2.23
C ILE A 30 10.16 -1.09 1.73
N GLN A 31 10.44 -1.65 0.54
CA GLN A 31 11.75 -1.55 -0.09
C GLN A 31 12.11 -0.10 -0.42
N ALA A 32 11.20 0.68 -1.00
CA ALA A 32 11.44 2.09 -1.31
C ALA A 32 11.76 2.91 -0.05
N ILE A 33 11.07 2.65 1.06
CA ILE A 33 11.37 3.28 2.36
C ILE A 33 12.77 2.88 2.86
N ALA A 34 13.14 1.61 2.71
CA ALA A 34 14.45 1.11 3.13
C ALA A 34 15.59 1.74 2.31
N GLU A 35 15.39 1.87 0.99
CA GLU A 35 16.33 2.54 0.08
C GLU A 35 16.44 4.03 0.42
N ALA A 36 15.31 4.73 0.59
CA ALA A 36 15.30 6.15 0.98
C ALA A 36 16.05 6.39 2.31
N ARG A 37 15.89 5.49 3.29
CA ARG A 37 16.63 5.54 4.57
C ARG A 37 18.13 5.35 4.44
N ALA A 38 18.60 4.66 3.40
CA ALA A 38 20.03 4.45 3.17
C ALA A 38 20.74 5.73 2.70
N HIS A 39 20.01 6.73 2.21
CA HIS A 39 20.57 8.00 1.72
C HIS A 39 20.94 9.00 2.85
N GLY A 40 20.72 8.63 4.12
CA GLY A 40 21.29 9.32 5.28
C GLY A 40 20.41 10.42 5.83
N ASP A 41 20.38 11.59 5.19
CA ASP A 41 19.52 12.68 5.64
C ASP A 41 18.08 12.41 5.21
N LEU A 42 17.20 12.23 6.19
CA LEU A 42 15.77 11.97 5.98
C LEU A 42 14.94 13.26 6.07
N SER A 43 15.51 14.35 6.60
CA SER A 43 14.76 15.57 6.88
C SER A 43 14.44 16.39 5.63
N GLU A 44 15.20 16.20 4.55
CA GLU A 44 14.98 16.79 3.23
C GLU A 44 14.68 15.73 2.14
N ASN A 45 14.46 14.48 2.54
CA ASN A 45 14.33 13.36 1.62
C ASN A 45 12.89 13.22 1.11
N ALA A 46 12.63 13.89 -0.02
CA ALA A 46 11.33 13.86 -0.67
C ALA A 46 10.88 12.44 -1.05
N GLU A 47 11.82 11.55 -1.41
CA GLU A 47 11.54 10.15 -1.72
C GLU A 47 11.06 9.37 -0.49
N TYR A 48 11.63 9.63 0.69
CA TYR A 48 11.22 9.03 1.95
C TYR A 48 9.80 9.44 2.33
N ASP A 49 9.50 10.73 2.27
CA ASP A 49 8.18 11.27 2.59
C ASP A 49 7.12 10.71 1.64
N ALA A 50 7.39 10.72 0.33
CA ALA A 50 6.50 10.14 -0.67
C ALA A 50 6.27 8.64 -0.45
N ALA A 51 7.32 7.88 -0.10
CA ALA A 51 7.20 6.45 0.18
C ALA A 51 6.39 6.18 1.47
N ARG A 52 6.53 7.03 2.49
CA ARG A 52 5.75 6.95 3.74
C ARG A 52 4.26 7.24 3.52
N ASP A 53 3.94 8.25 2.73
CA ASP A 53 2.56 8.58 2.36
C ASP A 53 1.91 7.44 1.56
N LYS A 54 2.65 6.92 0.57
CA LYS A 54 2.20 5.77 -0.22
C LYS A 54 1.96 4.53 0.65
N GLN A 55 2.81 4.29 1.65
CA GLN A 55 2.61 3.20 2.61
C GLN A 55 1.31 3.40 3.40
N GLY A 56 1.06 4.62 3.90
CA GLY A 56 -0.18 4.94 4.61
C GLY A 56 -1.42 4.67 3.76
N PHE A 57 -1.39 5.07 2.49
CA PHE A 57 -2.49 4.79 1.55
C PHE A 57 -2.71 3.28 1.34
N ILE A 58 -1.64 2.52 1.07
CA ILE A 58 -1.73 1.07 0.85
C ILE A 58 -2.31 0.36 2.08
N GLU A 59 -1.81 0.68 3.27
CA GLU A 59 -2.31 0.07 4.51
C GLU A 59 -3.76 0.46 4.80
N GLY A 60 -4.16 1.70 4.52
CA GLY A 60 -5.55 2.14 4.61
C GLY A 60 -6.47 1.34 3.69
N ARG A 61 -6.08 1.14 2.43
CA ARG A 61 -6.85 0.35 1.45
C ARG A 61 -6.94 -1.13 1.77
N ILE A 62 -5.95 -1.69 2.50
CA ILE A 62 -5.99 -3.09 2.94
C ILE A 62 -6.88 -3.29 4.17
N ALA A 63 -7.06 -2.26 4.99
CA ALA A 63 -7.84 -2.30 6.23
C ALA A 63 -9.34 -2.02 6.04
N GLU A 64 -9.72 -1.43 4.90
CA GLU A 64 -11.10 -1.22 4.45
C GLU A 64 -11.81 -2.57 4.15
#